data_AF-A0A3B8JT72-F1
#
_entry.id   AF-A0A3B8JT72-F1
#
_cell.length_a   1.000
_cell.length_b   1.000
_cell.length_c   1.000
_cell.angle_alpha   90.00
_cell.angle_beta   90.00
_cell.angle_gamma   90.00
#
_symmetry.space_group_name_H-M   'P 1'
#
loop_
_entity.id
_entity.type
_entity.pdbx_description
1 polymer ?
#
loop_
_entity_poly.entity_id
_entity_poly.type
_entity_poly.pdbx_seq_one_letter_code
_entity_poly.pdbx_strand_id
1 'polypeptide(L)'
;SPNPLDTGEIRLTLERFCTVWMAGIAAETLLYGSAEGGEEDRQKLRETLTSFGHPANEVVLKERWATRRAQTIIQEHEAAYEALIAAMEQRASLAECSQVIQ
;
A
#
# COMPACT_ATOMS: atom_id res chain seq x y z
N SER A 1 -28.47 11.75 -15.62
CA SER A 1 -28.18 11.64 -14.18
C SER A 1 -28.78 10.35 -13.64
N PRO A 2 -28.10 9.59 -12.75
CA PRO A 2 -26.91 9.99 -11.99
C PRO A 2 -25.57 9.76 -12.72
N ASN A 3 -24.62 10.64 -12.37
CA ASN A 3 -23.14 10.56 -12.37
C ASN A 3 -22.75 10.08 -10.92
N PRO A 4 -21.51 9.70 -10.48
CA PRO A 4 -20.23 10.22 -10.96
C PRO A 4 -18.93 9.39 -10.72
N LEU A 5 -18.97 8.05 -10.61
CA LEU A 5 -17.76 7.18 -10.60
C LEU A 5 -18.14 5.83 -11.21
N ASP A 6 -17.46 5.43 -12.30
CA ASP A 6 -17.62 4.09 -12.90
C ASP A 6 -17.33 3.01 -11.83
N THR A 7 -18.12 1.95 -11.77
CA THR A 7 -17.88 0.81 -10.87
C THR A 7 -16.48 0.22 -11.09
N GLY A 8 -15.94 0.29 -12.31
CA GLY A 8 -14.56 -0.04 -12.61
C GLY A 8 -13.56 0.86 -11.88
N GLU A 9 -13.75 2.18 -11.96
CA GLU A 9 -12.91 3.19 -11.28
C GLU A 9 -12.96 3.02 -9.76
N ILE A 10 -14.13 2.81 -9.17
CA ILE A 10 -14.27 2.58 -7.71
C ILE A 10 -13.45 1.36 -7.28
N ARG A 11 -13.50 0.27 -8.05
CA ARG A 11 -12.74 -0.95 -7.75
C ARG A 11 -11.23 -0.70 -7.83
N LEU A 12 -10.77 -0.03 -8.88
CA LEU A 12 -9.35 0.30 -9.05
C LEU A 12 -8.85 1.23 -7.94
N THR A 13 -9.64 2.23 -7.56
CA THR A 13 -9.34 3.13 -6.45
C THR A 13 -9.21 2.36 -5.14
N LEU A 14 -10.16 1.46 -4.84
CA LEU A 14 -10.11 0.62 -3.65
C LEU A 14 -8.86 -0.26 -3.62
N GLU A 15 -8.52 -0.91 -4.75
CA GLU A 15 -7.33 -1.75 -4.88
C GLU A 15 -6.04 -0.96 -4.60
N ARG A 16 -5.92 0.26 -5.14
CA ARG A 16 -4.79 1.15 -4.89
C ARG A 16 -4.68 1.55 -3.42
N PHE A 17 -5.79 1.88 -2.77
CA PHE A 17 -5.80 2.17 -1.33
C PHE A 17 -5.35 0.97 -0.50
N CYS A 18 -5.84 -0.23 -0.82
CA CYS A 18 -5.39 -1.45 -0.15
C CYS A 18 -3.86 -1.65 -0.31
N THR A 19 -3.32 -1.46 -1.52
CA THR A 19 -1.87 -1.55 -1.74
C THR A 19 -1.09 -0.52 -0.92
N VAL A 20 -1.56 0.72 -0.85
CA VAL A 20 -0.90 1.78 -0.07
C VAL A 20 -0.92 1.47 1.43
N TRP A 21 -2.06 1.02 1.99
CA TRP A 21 -2.14 0.63 3.40
C TRP A 21 -1.21 -0.52 3.75
N MET A 22 -1.01 -1.48 2.85
CA MET A 22 -0.11 -2.60 3.10
C MET A 22 1.36 -2.32 2.75
N ALA A 23 1.69 -1.14 2.21
CA ALA A 23 3.04 -0.83 1.76
C ALA A 23 4.07 -0.78 2.90
N GLY A 24 3.69 -0.29 4.08
CA GLY A 24 4.57 -0.29 5.26
C GLY A 24 4.94 -1.71 5.70
N ILE A 25 3.94 -2.57 5.87
CA ILE A 25 4.14 -4.00 6.18
C ILE A 25 4.99 -4.69 5.11
N ALA A 26 4.73 -4.41 3.83
CA ALA A 26 5.50 -4.96 2.73
C ALA A 26 6.97 -4.56 2.79
N ALA A 27 7.26 -3.28 3.00
CA ALA A 27 8.60 -2.74 3.15
C ALA A 27 9.36 -3.36 4.34
N GLU A 28 8.75 -3.36 5.53
CA GLU A 28 9.36 -3.98 6.72
C GLU A 28 9.64 -5.47 6.52
N THR A 29 8.70 -6.20 5.92
CA THR A 29 8.88 -7.63 5.65
C THR A 29 10.02 -7.89 4.68
N LEU A 30 10.21 -7.04 3.67
CA LEU A 30 11.31 -7.16 2.70
C LEU A 30 12.67 -6.86 3.34
N LEU A 31 12.76 -5.84 4.20
CA LEU A 31 14.01 -5.40 4.81
C LEU A 31 14.43 -6.27 6.02
N TYR A 32 13.47 -6.62 6.88
CA TYR A 32 13.73 -7.25 8.18
C TYR A 32 13.25 -8.70 8.28
N GLY A 33 12.59 -9.22 7.24
CA GLY A 33 12.05 -10.59 7.20
C GLY A 33 10.72 -10.77 7.93
N SER A 34 10.29 -9.79 8.72
CA SER A 34 8.99 -9.73 9.39
C SER A 34 8.57 -8.27 9.62
N ALA A 35 7.28 -7.99 9.56
CA ALA A 35 6.74 -6.70 9.99
C ALA A 35 6.49 -6.69 11.51
N GLU A 36 6.92 -5.61 12.17
CA GLU A 36 6.67 -5.34 13.59
C GLU A 36 5.64 -4.23 13.77
N GLY A 37 5.42 -3.41 12.73
CA GLY A 37 4.41 -2.36 12.65
C GLY A 37 3.24 -2.69 11.71
N GLY A 38 2.37 -1.70 11.51
CA GLY A 38 1.28 -1.77 10.52
C GLY A 38 0.05 -2.58 10.92
N GLU A 39 -0.04 -3.10 12.16
CA GLU A 39 -1.25 -3.80 12.64
C GLU A 39 -2.50 -2.91 12.52
N GLU A 40 -2.35 -1.63 12.86
CA GLU A 40 -3.44 -0.66 12.75
C GLU A 40 -3.90 -0.47 11.29
N ASP A 41 -2.96 -0.38 10.35
CA ASP A 41 -3.27 -0.24 8.92
C ASP A 41 -3.95 -1.50 8.37
N ARG A 42 -3.46 -2.67 8.77
CA ARG A 42 -4.09 -3.96 8.45
C ARG A 42 -5.52 -4.03 8.99
N GLN A 43 -5.73 -3.65 10.25
CA GLN A 43 -7.06 -3.66 10.86
C GLN A 43 -8.02 -2.69 10.15
N LYS A 44 -7.58 -1.46 9.88
CA LYS A 44 -8.35 -0.46 9.12
C LYS A 44 -8.72 -0.97 7.73
N LEU A 45 -7.80 -1.63 7.03
CA LEU A 45 -8.08 -2.26 5.73
C LEU A 45 -9.19 -3.30 5.85
N ARG A 46 -9.12 -4.18 6.85
CA ARG A 46 -10.11 -5.24 7.05
C ARG A 46 -11.49 -4.68 7.42
N GLU A 47 -11.54 -3.69 8.31
CA GLU A 47 -12.77 -3.00 8.70
C GLU A 47 -13.41 -2.28 7.51
N THR A 48 -12.60 -1.60 6.70
CA THR A 48 -13.05 -0.90 5.50
C THR A 48 -13.62 -1.87 4.47
N LEU A 49 -12.91 -2.96 4.16
CA LEU A 49 -13.42 -3.96 3.22
C LEU A 49 -14.70 -4.64 3.73
N THR A 50 -14.78 -4.89 5.04
CA THR A 50 -16.00 -5.43 5.67
C THR A 50 -17.17 -4.45 5.57
N SER A 51 -16.94 -3.14 5.75
CA SER A 51 -17.99 -2.13 5.63
C SER A 51 -18.49 -1.94 4.19
N PHE A 52 -17.65 -2.23 3.20
CA PHE A 52 -18.04 -2.34 1.79
C PHE A 52 -18.77 -3.65 1.45
N GLY A 53 -18.99 -4.54 2.42
CA GLY A 53 -19.77 -5.76 2.25
C GLY A 53 -18.96 -6.97 1.76
N HIS A 54 -17.62 -6.91 1.77
CA HIS A 54 -16.81 -8.07 1.43
C HIS A 54 -16.90 -9.16 2.52
N PRO A 55 -17.07 -10.45 2.14
CA PRO A 55 -17.06 -11.54 3.10
C PRO A 55 -15.65 -11.76 3.66
N ALA A 56 -15.55 -12.32 4.86
CA ALA A 56 -14.28 -12.42 5.61
C ALA A 56 -13.16 -13.14 4.84
N ASN A 57 -13.49 -14.15 4.03
CA ASN A 57 -12.52 -14.85 3.18
C ASN A 57 -11.96 -13.94 2.07
N GLU A 58 -12.78 -13.08 1.48
CA GLU A 58 -12.33 -12.10 0.48
C GLU A 58 -11.50 -11.00 1.11
N VAL A 59 -11.85 -10.55 2.31
CA VAL A 59 -11.07 -9.56 3.07
C VAL A 59 -9.65 -10.07 3.29
N VAL A 60 -9.49 -11.30 3.79
CA VAL A 60 -8.18 -11.92 4.00
C VAL A 60 -7.42 -12.11 2.69
N LEU A 61 -8.11 -12.49 1.61
CA LEU A 61 -7.48 -12.63 0.30
C LEU A 61 -6.99 -11.28 -0.25
N LYS A 62 -7.79 -10.23 -0.13
CA LYS A 62 -7.45 -8.87 -0.56
C LYS A 62 -6.30 -8.28 0.24
N GLU A 63 -6.27 -8.49 1.56
CA GLU A 63 -5.14 -8.12 2.41
C GLU A 63 -3.84 -8.76 1.89
N ARG A 64 -3.82 -10.09 1.73
CA ARG A 64 -2.64 -10.82 1.23
C ARG A 64 -2.23 -10.35 -0.17
N TRP A 65 -3.20 -10.17 -1.06
CA TRP A 65 -2.95 -9.68 -2.41
C TRP A 65 -2.34 -8.27 -2.39
N ALA A 66 -2.88 -7.37 -1.57
CA ALA A 66 -2.39 -6.00 -1.46
C ALA A 66 -0.95 -5.94 -0.93
N THR A 67 -0.63 -6.75 0.09
CA THR A 67 0.75 -6.88 0.58
C THR A 67 1.68 -7.38 -0.52
N ARG A 68 1.30 -8.42 -1.25
CA ARG A 68 2.11 -8.96 -2.35
C ARG A 68 2.29 -7.93 -3.46
N ARG A 69 1.25 -7.19 -3.82
CA ARG A 69 1.34 -6.14 -4.83
C ARG A 69 2.30 -5.03 -4.40
N ALA A 70 2.23 -4.61 -3.14
CA ALA A 70 3.17 -3.62 -2.60
C ALA A 70 4.62 -4.13 -2.62
N GLN A 71 4.84 -5.39 -2.24
CA GLN A 71 6.17 -6.03 -2.33
C GLN A 71 6.69 -6.02 -3.77
N THR A 72 5.86 -6.41 -4.74
CA THR A 72 6.24 -6.39 -6.15
C THR A 72 6.60 -4.97 -6.62
N ILE A 73 5.83 -3.95 -6.25
CA ILE A 73 6.14 -2.55 -6.61
C ILE A 73 7.49 -2.12 -6.03
N ILE A 74 7.74 -2.42 -4.75
CA ILE A 74 9.01 -2.08 -4.10
C ILE A 74 10.19 -2.77 -4.79
N GLN A 75 10.04 -4.06 -5.12
CA GLN A 75 11.08 -4.84 -5.80
C GLN A 75 11.30 -4.40 -7.25
N GLU A 76 10.24 -4.11 -8.00
CA GLU A 76 10.32 -3.59 -9.38
C GLU A 76 11.00 -2.21 -9.44
N HIS A 77 10.93 -1.44 -8.35
CA HIS A 77 11.48 -0.10 -8.22
C HIS A 77 12.54 0.01 -7.12
N GLU A 78 13.33 -1.06 -6.90
CA GLU A 78 14.30 -1.15 -5.80
C GLU A 78 15.26 0.05 -5.73
N ALA A 79 15.85 0.45 -6.86
CA ALA A 79 16.77 1.59 -6.90
C ALA A 79 16.10 2.93 -6.50
N ALA A 80 14.85 3.15 -6.90
CA ALA A 80 14.10 4.34 -6.53
C ALA A 80 13.70 4.30 -5.04
N TYR A 81 13.37 3.11 -4.53
CA TYR A 81 13.06 2.89 -3.13
C TYR A 81 14.28 3.16 -2.22
N GLU A 82 15.46 2.65 -2.59
CA GLU A 82 16.71 2.93 -1.88
C GLU A 82 17.06 4.42 -1.89
N ALA A 83 16.91 5.08 -3.04
CA ALA A 83 17.13 6.53 -3.16
C ALA A 83 16.17 7.34 -2.27
N LEU A 84 14.91 6.92 -2.18
CA LEU A 84 13.92 7.52 -1.28
C LEU A 84 14.32 7.35 0.18
N ILE A 85 14.73 6.14 0.60
CA ILE A 85 15.22 5.90 1.96
C ILE A 85 16.39 6.83 2.28
N ALA A 86 17.40 6.89 1.41
CA ALA A 86 18.58 7.73 1.61
C ALA A 86 18.23 9.23 1.72
N ALA A 87 17.27 9.72 0.93
CA ALA A 87 16.78 11.10 1.02
C ALA A 87 16.04 11.36 2.34
N MET A 88 15.18 10.44 2.77
CA MET A 88 14.45 10.55 4.03
C MET A 88 15.39 10.50 5.25
N GLU A 89 16.42 9.67 5.23
CA GLU A 89 17.46 9.60 6.27
C GLU A 89 18.23 10.92 6.41
N GLN A 90 18.45 11.61 5.29
CA GLN A 90 19.05 12.95 5.26
C GLN A 90 18.09 14.07 5.69
N ARG A 91 16.86 13.72 6.10
CA ARG A 91 15.78 14.65 6.45
C ARG A 91 15.44 15.61 5.31
N ALA A 92 15.56 15.14 4.07
CA ALA A 92 15.11 15.89 2.90
C ALA A 92 13.62 16.21 3.00
N SER A 93 13.22 17.31 2.39
CA SER A 93 11.82 17.72 2.30
C SER A 93 11.00 16.72 1.48
N LEU A 94 9.67 16.73 1.67
CA LEU A 94 8.76 15.90 0.87
C LEU A 94 8.90 16.15 -0.64
N ALA A 95 9.18 17.41 -1.04
CA ALA A 95 9.39 17.76 -2.43
C ALA A 95 10.63 17.07 -3.01
N GLU A 96 11.74 17.09 -2.27
CA GLU A 96 12.99 16.41 -2.65
C GLU A 96 12.81 14.89 -2.70
N CYS A 97 12.15 14.30 -1.69
CA CYS A 97 11.81 12.88 -1.67
C CYS A 97 10.91 12.46 -2.85
N SER A 98 10.00 13.32 -3.30
CA SER A 98 9.15 13.04 -4.46
C SER A 98 9.95 13.07 -5.76
N GLN A 99 10.98 13.90 -5.85
CA GLN A 99 11.79 14.04 -7.07
C GLN A 99 12.70 12.83 -7.30
N VAL A 100 13.15 12.15 -6.24
CA VAL A 100 14.02 10.97 -6.37
C VAL A 100 13.30 9.70 -6.83
N ILE A 101 11.95 9.70 -6.82
CA ILE A 101 11.12 8.57 -7.26
C ILE A 101 10.37 8.80 -8.58
N GLN A 102 10.61 9.94 -9.24
CA GLN A 102 9.98 10.33 -10.53
C GLN A 102 10.77 9.86 -11.75
#